data_AF-A0A5E4CCU8-F1
#
_entry.id   AF-A0A5E4CCU8-F1
#
_cell.length_a   1.000
_cell.length_b   1.000
_cell.length_c   1.000
_cell.angle_alpha   90.00
_cell.angle_beta   90.00
_cell.angle_gamma   90.00
#
_symmetry.space_group_name_H-M   'P 1'
#
loop_
_entity.id
_entity.type
_entity.pdbx_description
1 polymer ?
#
loop_
_entity_poly.entity_id
_entity_poly.type
_entity_poly.pdbx_seq_one_letter_code
_entity_poly.pdbx_strand_id
1 'polypeptide(L)'
;MARNVLYPLYQLGGPQLRVFRTNFFIQLVRPGTVQPEDTVQFRIPMEMTRVDLRNYLERIYNVPVAAVRTRVQHGSNRKRDHRNVRIKKPDYKVAYVQLAFLLHGDVVVILWFQLCPASDSSDPCP
;
A
#
# COMPACT_ATOMS: atom_id res chain seq x y z
N MET A 1 2.03 14.81 -2.58
CA MET A 1 3.48 14.75 -2.83
C MET A 1 3.78 13.99 -4.15
N ALA A 2 4.97 14.11 -4.74
CA ALA A 2 5.58 13.31 -5.80
C ALA A 2 7.02 12.85 -5.43
N ARG A 3 7.45 11.68 -5.94
CA ARG A 3 8.78 11.10 -5.68
C ARG A 3 9.87 11.75 -6.56
N ASN A 4 11.08 11.91 -6.01
CA ASN A 4 12.27 12.44 -6.70
C ASN A 4 12.06 13.84 -7.30
N VAL A 5 11.31 14.70 -6.60
CA VAL A 5 11.07 16.10 -6.98
C VAL A 5 11.41 17.00 -5.80
N LEU A 6 12.03 18.14 -6.07
CA LEU A 6 12.29 19.16 -5.05
C LEU A 6 10.98 19.87 -4.69
N TYR A 7 10.63 19.90 -3.40
CA TYR A 7 9.48 20.65 -2.92
C TYR A 7 9.86 22.09 -2.62
N PRO A 8 9.00 23.07 -2.97
CA PRO A 8 9.20 24.44 -2.55
C PRO A 8 9.13 24.53 -1.02
N LEU A 9 10.01 25.36 -0.44
CA LEU A 9 9.99 25.65 0.98
C LEU A 9 8.73 26.45 1.33
N TYR A 10 7.97 25.98 2.32
CA TYR A 10 6.79 26.69 2.79
C TYR A 10 7.19 27.85 3.71
N GLN A 11 6.61 29.04 3.47
CA GLN A 11 6.70 30.21 4.33
C GLN A 11 5.32 30.52 4.92
N LEU A 12 5.27 31.05 6.14
CA LEU A 12 4.02 31.40 6.80
C LEU A 12 3.26 32.46 5.98
N GLY A 13 1.98 32.21 5.70
CA GLY A 13 1.16 33.07 4.83
C GLY A 13 1.30 32.77 3.33
N GLY A 14 2.16 31.81 2.95
CA GLY A 14 2.27 31.33 1.59
C GLY A 14 1.06 30.50 1.13
N PRO A 15 0.92 30.27 -0.19
CA PRO A 15 -0.17 29.46 -0.72
C PRO A 15 -0.04 27.98 -0.34
N GLN A 16 -1.18 27.29 -0.28
CA GLN A 16 -1.23 25.84 -0.05
C GLN A 16 -0.51 25.08 -1.17
N LEU A 17 0.35 24.13 -0.79
CA LEU A 17 1.05 23.25 -1.73
C LEU A 17 0.05 22.33 -2.47
N ARG A 18 0.09 22.36 -3.81
CA ARG A 18 -0.76 21.55 -4.69
C ARG A 18 0.13 20.74 -5.64
N VAL A 19 -0.20 19.46 -5.80
CA VAL A 19 0.48 18.55 -6.73
C VAL A 19 -0.57 18.03 -7.70
N PHE A 20 -0.52 18.47 -8.96
CA PHE A 20 -1.50 18.09 -9.98
C PHE A 20 -1.26 16.68 -10.52
N ARG A 21 0.01 16.34 -10.78
CA ARG A 21 0.41 15.03 -11.29
C ARG A 21 1.31 14.36 -10.27
N THR A 22 0.83 13.30 -9.64
CA THR A 22 1.62 12.50 -8.71
C THR A 22 2.36 11.39 -9.47
N ASN A 23 3.59 11.10 -9.05
CA ASN A 23 4.39 9.97 -9.58
C ASN A 23 4.42 8.83 -8.54
N PHE A 24 3.26 8.51 -7.98
CA PHE A 24 3.12 7.44 -6.99
C PHE A 24 2.33 6.30 -7.60
N PHE A 25 2.91 5.10 -7.49
CA PHE A 25 2.28 3.85 -7.87
C PHE A 25 2.10 3.01 -6.60
N ILE A 26 0.86 2.59 -6.35
CA ILE A 26 0.51 1.74 -5.22
C ILE A 26 -0.01 0.40 -5.74
N GLN A 27 0.25 -0.67 -5.00
CA GLN A 27 -0.21 -2.01 -5.35
C GLN A 27 -1.05 -2.57 -4.21
N LEU A 28 -2.25 -3.03 -4.50
CA LEU A 28 -3.06 -3.80 -3.55
C LEU A 28 -2.50 -5.22 -3.47
N VAL A 29 -2.27 -5.71 -2.25
CA VAL A 29 -1.66 -7.02 -2.03
C VAL A 29 -2.54 -7.86 -1.11
N ARG A 30 -2.67 -9.16 -1.43
CA ARG A 30 -3.37 -10.11 -0.56
C ARG A 30 -2.67 -10.18 0.81
N PRO A 31 -3.42 -10.07 1.92
CA PRO A 31 -2.84 -10.22 3.23
C PRO A 31 -2.36 -11.64 3.47
N GLY A 32 -1.13 -11.78 3.99
CA GLY A 32 -0.55 -13.09 4.32
C GLY A 32 -1.02 -13.65 5.67
N THR A 33 -1.65 -12.83 6.50
CA THR A 33 -2.24 -13.20 7.79
C THR A 33 -3.68 -12.75 7.82
N VAL A 34 -4.52 -13.42 8.61
CA VAL A 34 -5.90 -12.98 8.85
C VAL A 34 -5.89 -11.53 9.36
N GLN A 35 -6.66 -10.69 8.71
CA GLN A 35 -6.86 -9.28 9.06
C GLN A 35 -8.37 -9.04 9.20
N PRO A 36 -8.78 -8.04 9.98
CA PRO A 36 -10.18 -7.67 10.06
C PRO A 36 -10.70 -7.24 8.69
N GLU A 37 -11.98 -7.49 8.44
CA GLU A 37 -12.64 -7.34 7.14
C GLU A 37 -12.55 -5.91 6.59
N ASP A 38 -12.45 -4.92 7.47
CA ASP A 38 -12.35 -3.49 7.10
C ASP A 38 -10.93 -3.05 6.71
N THR A 39 -9.93 -3.93 6.85
CA THR A 39 -8.52 -3.57 6.64
C THR A 39 -7.97 -4.11 5.32
N VAL A 40 -7.51 -3.19 4.48
CA VAL A 40 -6.87 -3.47 3.20
C VAL A 40 -5.36 -3.22 3.29
N GLN A 41 -4.59 -4.09 2.64
CA GLN A 41 -3.14 -3.99 2.60
C GLN A 41 -2.64 -3.46 1.25
N PHE A 42 -1.80 -2.43 1.29
CA PHE A 42 -1.13 -1.86 0.12
C PHE A 42 0.39 -1.91 0.26
N ARG A 43 1.08 -2.06 -0.87
CA ARG A 43 2.49 -1.74 -1.02
C ARG A 43 2.62 -0.34 -1.62
N ILE A 44 3.42 0.48 -0.96
CA ILE A 44 3.60 1.89 -1.29
C ILE A 44 5.09 2.25 -1.35
N PRO A 45 5.47 3.31 -2.09
CA PRO A 45 6.85 3.75 -2.16
C PRO A 45 7.32 4.38 -0.84
N MET A 46 8.64 4.45 -0.66
CA MET A 46 9.27 4.87 0.61
C MET A 46 9.05 6.34 0.95
N GLU A 47 8.83 7.18 -0.06
CA GLU A 47 8.64 8.63 0.08
C GLU A 47 7.21 8.99 0.51
N MET A 48 6.26 8.07 0.36
CA MET A 48 4.84 8.36 0.59
C MET A 48 4.49 8.35 2.09
N THR A 49 3.69 9.33 2.51
CA THR A 49 3.20 9.46 3.89
C THR A 49 1.76 8.94 4.05
N ARG A 50 1.31 8.82 5.31
CA ARG A 50 -0.07 8.40 5.65
C ARG A 50 -1.12 9.38 5.11
N VAL A 51 -0.83 10.68 5.17
CA VAL A 51 -1.73 11.74 4.70
C VAL A 51 -1.79 11.77 3.18
N ASP A 52 -0.65 11.59 2.50
CA ASP A 52 -0.63 11.48 1.04
C ASP A 52 -1.45 10.29 0.56
N LEU A 53 -1.37 9.15 1.23
CA LEU A 53 -2.11 7.94 0.87
C LEU A 53 -3.62 8.15 1.03
N ARG A 54 -4.05 8.75 2.14
CA ARG A 54 -5.45 9.12 2.35
C ARG A 54 -5.97 10.02 1.23
N ASN A 55 -5.27 11.12 0.96
CA ASN A 55 -5.65 12.05 -0.12
C ASN A 55 -5.64 11.37 -1.49
N TYR A 56 -4.70 10.46 -1.75
CA TYR A 56 -4.61 9.73 -3.00
C TYR A 56 -5.82 8.81 -3.21
N LEU A 57 -6.19 8.03 -2.20
CA LEU A 57 -7.35 7.15 -2.26
C LEU A 57 -8.68 7.92 -2.32
N GLU A 58 -8.83 8.97 -1.52
CA GLU A 58 -10.05 9.78 -1.48
C GLU A 58 -10.25 10.61 -2.76
N ARG A 59 -9.18 11.15 -3.36
CA ARG A 59 -9.29 12.06 -4.52
C ARG A 59 -9.29 11.36 -5.87
N ILE A 60 -8.57 10.25 -6.01
CA ILE A 60 -8.46 9.54 -7.30
C ILE A 60 -9.45 8.38 -7.36
N TYR A 61 -9.57 7.61 -6.28
CA TYR A 61 -10.42 6.41 -6.23
C TYR A 61 -11.74 6.62 -5.50
N ASN A 62 -11.97 7.80 -4.91
CA ASN A 62 -13.18 8.13 -4.13
C ASN A 62 -13.48 7.14 -2.98
N VAL A 63 -12.44 6.53 -2.42
CA VAL A 63 -12.59 5.56 -1.33
C VAL A 63 -12.55 6.28 0.02
N PRO A 64 -13.58 6.14 0.87
CA PRO A 64 -13.59 6.75 2.19
C PRO A 64 -12.66 5.96 3.14
N VAL A 65 -11.66 6.66 3.69
CA VAL A 65 -10.64 6.04 4.56
C VAL A 65 -10.81 6.54 6.00
N ALA A 66 -10.97 5.61 6.93
CA ALA A 66 -11.07 5.90 8.36
C ALA A 66 -9.67 6.16 8.96
N ALA A 67 -8.75 5.22 8.78
CA ALA A 67 -7.42 5.30 9.34
C ALA A 67 -6.36 4.64 8.44
N VAL A 68 -5.15 5.20 8.45
CA VAL A 68 -4.00 4.67 7.71
C VAL A 68 -2.84 4.42 8.66
N ARG A 69 -2.30 3.21 8.66
CA ARG A 69 -1.10 2.84 9.40
C ARG A 69 -0.05 2.32 8.43
N THR A 70 1.16 2.85 8.47
CA THR A 70 2.25 2.43 7.58
C THR A 70 3.42 1.87 8.37
N ARG A 71 4.12 0.91 7.79
CA ARG A 71 5.39 0.39 8.30
C ARG A 71 6.37 0.15 7.16
N VAL A 72 7.66 0.29 7.42
CA VAL A 72 8.71 -0.04 6.45
C VAL A 72 9.07 -1.51 6.61
N GLN A 73 9.04 -2.26 5.52
CA GLN A 73 9.45 -3.66 5.48
C GLN A 73 10.87 -3.76 4.93
N HIS A 74 11.77 -4.34 5.73
CA HIS A 74 13.13 -4.63 5.28
C HIS A 74 13.14 -5.90 4.41
N GLY A 75 13.73 -5.77 3.21
CA GLY A 75 14.06 -6.87 2.33
C GLY A 75 15.26 -7.65 2.84
N SER A 76 15.28 -8.97 2.61
CA SER A 76 16.41 -9.80 3.03
C SER A 76 17.72 -9.41 2.33
N ASN A 77 18.83 -9.44 3.07
CA ASN A 77 20.20 -9.25 2.57
C ASN A 77 21.08 -10.49 2.82
N ARG A 78 20.46 -11.68 2.95
CA ARG A 78 21.18 -12.92 3.27
C ARG A 78 21.68 -13.64 2.02
N LYS A 79 21.04 -13.43 0.86
CA LYS A 79 21.39 -14.12 -0.39
C LYS A 79 22.76 -13.65 -0.87
N ARG A 80 23.60 -14.60 -1.30
CA ARG A 80 24.91 -14.34 -1.89
C ARG A 80 24.97 -14.91 -3.30
N ASP A 81 25.72 -14.25 -4.16
CA ASP A 81 26.04 -14.72 -5.50
C ASP A 81 27.17 -15.75 -5.51
N HIS A 82 27.38 -16.36 -6.66
CA HIS A 82 28.52 -17.25 -6.94
C HIS A 82 29.89 -16.56 -6.75
N ARG A 83 29.93 -15.21 -6.76
CA ARG A 83 31.12 -14.40 -6.43
C ARG A 83 31.18 -13.97 -4.95
N ASN A 84 30.38 -14.58 -4.07
CA ASN A 84 30.27 -14.24 -2.65
C ASN A 84 29.82 -12.80 -2.35
N VAL A 85 29.28 -12.07 -3.34
CA VAL A 85 28.69 -10.74 -3.18
C VAL A 85 27.28 -10.85 -2.60
N ARG A 86 26.91 -9.98 -1.66
CA ARG A 86 25.57 -9.96 -1.07
C ARG A 86 24.57 -9.28 -2.01
N ILE A 87 23.43 -9.93 -2.25
CA ILE A 87 22.31 -9.33 -3.00
C ILE A 87 21.25 -8.83 -2.02
N LYS A 88 21.01 -7.52 -2.05
CA LYS A 88 19.97 -6.87 -1.27
C LYS A 88 18.65 -6.90 -2.02
N LYS A 89 17.61 -7.49 -1.42
CA LYS A 89 16.24 -7.32 -1.89
C LYS A 89 15.77 -5.89 -1.59
N PRO A 90 15.05 -5.23 -2.51
CA PRO A 90 14.58 -3.86 -2.30
C PRO A 90 13.62 -3.80 -1.11
N ASP A 91 13.82 -2.77 -0.28
CA ASP A 91 12.92 -2.45 0.82
C ASP A 91 11.65 -1.79 0.25
N TYR A 92 10.50 -2.07 0.88
CA TYR A 92 9.23 -1.49 0.48
C TYR A 92 8.43 -1.10 1.71
N LYS A 93 7.52 -0.14 1.55
CA LYS A 93 6.65 0.30 2.63
C LYS A 93 5.28 -0.35 2.48
N VAL A 94 4.73 -0.84 3.59
CA VAL A 94 3.44 -1.50 3.68
C VAL A 94 2.47 -0.55 4.37
N ALA A 95 1.28 -0.39 3.81
CA ALA A 95 0.19 0.37 4.41
C ALA A 95 -1.00 -0.55 4.73
N TYR A 96 -1.54 -0.36 5.93
CA TYR A 96 -2.81 -0.90 6.39
C TYR A 96 -3.82 0.24 6.39
N VAL A 97 -4.87 0.07 5.61
CA VAL A 97 -5.91 1.08 5.41
C VAL A 97 -7.20 0.51 5.97
N GLN A 98 -7.74 1.17 6.99
CA GLN A 98 -9.06 0.90 7.51
C GLN A 98 -10.08 1.73 6.74
N LEU A 99 -11.05 1.06 6.12
CA LEU A 99 -12.11 1.71 5.36
C LEU A 99 -13.16 2.30 6.31
N ALA A 100 -13.68 3.48 5.97
CA ALA A 100 -14.80 4.07 6.69
C ALA A 100 -16.10 3.54 6.07
N PHE A 101 -16.59 2.39 6.55
CA PHE A 101 -17.88 1.84 6.14
C PHE A 101 -19.02 2.72 6.67
N LEU A 102 -19.66 3.48 5.78
CA LEU A 102 -20.95 4.14 6.03
C LEU A 102 -22.02 3.43 5.19
N LEU A 103 -22.78 2.54 5.84
CA LEU A 103 -24.18 2.20 5.57
C LEU A 103 -24.67 2.10 4.10
N HIS A 104 -23.89 1.50 3.20
CA HIS A 104 -24.44 0.80 2.04
C HIS A 104 -23.58 -0.45 1.82
N GLY A 105 -24.21 -1.60 2.01
CA GLY A 105 -23.56 -2.88 1.77
C GLY A 105 -23.20 -3.00 0.30
N ASP A 106 -21.91 -3.11 0.02
CA ASP A 106 -21.35 -3.59 -1.24
C ASP A 106 -19.94 -4.12 -0.91
N VAL A 107 -19.79 -5.34 -0.40
CA VAL A 107 -19.62 -6.58 -1.17
C VAL A 107 -18.42 -6.58 -2.14
N VAL A 108 -17.95 -5.45 -2.67
CA VAL A 108 -16.92 -5.44 -3.72
C VAL A 108 -15.53 -5.83 -3.20
N VAL A 109 -15.16 -5.46 -1.97
CA VAL A 109 -13.85 -5.84 -1.41
C VAL A 109 -13.85 -7.30 -0.91
N ILE A 110 -15.02 -7.78 -0.45
CA ILE A 110 -15.19 -9.16 0.03
C ILE A 110 -15.32 -10.14 -1.16
N LEU A 111 -16.04 -9.78 -2.23
CA LEU A 111 -16.14 -10.63 -3.43
C LEU A 111 -14.88 -10.63 -4.31
N TRP A 112 -14.01 -9.62 -4.21
CA TRP A 112 -12.69 -9.68 -4.88
C TRP A 112 -11.70 -10.58 -4.16
N PHE A 113 -11.88 -10.81 -2.85
CA PHE A 113 -11.19 -11.88 -2.12
C PHE A 113 -11.58 -13.27 -2.66
N GLN A 114 -12.80 -13.40 -3.22
CA GLN A 114 -13.36 -14.60 -3.81
C GLN A 114 -12.95 -14.85 -5.27
N LEU A 115 -12.25 -13.92 -5.95
CA LEU A 115 -11.82 -14.11 -7.35
C LEU A 115 -10.55 -14.97 -7.52
N CYS A 116 -10.05 -15.58 -6.45
CA CYS A 116 -9.28 -16.82 -6.58
C CYS A 116 -10.24 -17.98 -6.31
N PRO A 117 -10.64 -18.77 -7.31
CA PRO A 117 -11.29 -20.04 -7.02
C PRO A 117 -10.36 -20.84 -6.11
N ALA A 118 -10.88 -21.24 -4.95
CA ALA A 118 -10.32 -22.32 -4.18
C ALA A 118 -10.61 -23.63 -4.92
N SER A 119 -9.77 -23.94 -5.91
CA SER A 119 -9.55 -25.29 -6.44
C SER A 119 -8.02 -25.50 -6.35
N ASP A 120 -7.46 -26.41 -5.57
CA ASP A 120 -8.01 -27.66 -5.06
C ASP A 120 -7.55 -27.93 -3.63
N SER A 121 -8.47 -28.55 -2.90
CA SER A 121 -8.19 -29.41 -1.77
C SER A 121 -7.15 -30.47 -2.13
N SER A 122 -6.40 -30.90 -1.12
CA SER A 122 -5.86 -32.26 -1.01
C SER A 122 -4.98 -32.74 -2.17
N ASP A 123 -3.68 -32.54 -2.02
CA ASP A 123 -2.72 -33.62 -2.26
C ASP A 123 -1.49 -33.37 -1.37
N PRO A 124 -1.25 -34.18 -0.32
CA PRO A 124 0.12 -34.39 0.11
C PRO A 124 0.80 -35.33 -0.90
N CYS A 125 2.14 -35.29 -0.86
CA CYS A 125 3.08 -36.29 -1.38
C CYS A 125 3.60 -36.04 -2.80
N PRO A 126 4.78 -36.59 -3.17
CA PRO A 126 5.78 -37.36 -2.40
C PRO A 126 7.12 -36.63 -2.16
#